data_AF-A0A9D7TV03-F1
#
_entry.id   AF-A0A9D7TV03-F1
#
_cell.length_a   1.000
_cell.length_b   1.000
_cell.length_c   1.000
_cell.angle_alpha   90.00
_cell.angle_beta   90.00
_cell.angle_gamma   90.00
#
_symmetry.space_group_name_H-M   'P 1'
#
loop_
_entity.id
_entity.type
_entity.pdbx_description
1 polymer ?
#
loop_
_entity_poly.entity_id
_entity_poly.type
_entity_poly.pdbx_seq_one_letter_code
_entity_poly.pdbx_strand_id
1 'polypeptide(L)'
;MPISTIPAKNTSQNFYNIVDKSILITNLSGRNALYYRLKISDKAGRYKYTEVAKISLGKTSTDVIIGPNPFVDYISVYSSDAILLVNIFDISGKLVYSTTNVVGNKIFFDKIIPTGTYIVKVQTSKEVVIARILKAN
;
A
#
# COMPACT_ATOMS: atom_id res chain seq x y z
N MET A 1 2.77 18.54 12.29
CA MET A 1 1.59 19.46 12.34
C MET A 1 0.38 18.67 12.83
N PRO A 2 -0.57 19.29 13.55
CA PRO A 2 -1.81 18.60 13.93
C PRO A 2 -2.67 18.32 12.70
N ILE A 3 -3.39 17.20 12.71
CA ILE A 3 -4.29 16.79 11.62
C ILE A 3 -5.51 17.73 11.56
N SER A 4 -6.00 18.17 12.72
CA SER A 4 -7.03 19.18 12.86
C SER A 4 -7.00 19.79 14.28
N THR A 5 -7.65 20.94 14.46
CA THR A 5 -7.83 21.62 15.76
C THR A 5 -9.29 22.02 15.89
N ILE A 6 -9.91 21.75 17.04
CA ILE A 6 -11.30 22.13 17.33
C ILE A 6 -11.32 22.99 18.60
N PRO A 7 -12.01 24.15 18.61
CA PRO A 7 -12.22 24.94 19.81
C PRO A 7 -12.99 24.16 20.88
N ALA A 8 -12.54 24.25 22.13
CA ALA A 8 -13.23 23.64 23.25
C ALA A 8 -14.59 24.35 23.48
N LYS A 9 -15.66 23.58 23.68
CA LYS A 9 -17.02 24.10 23.93
C LYS A 9 -17.27 24.48 25.40
N ASN A 10 -16.35 24.13 26.31
CA ASN A 10 -16.35 24.49 27.74
C ASN A 10 -17.62 24.11 28.53
N THR A 11 -18.23 22.98 28.19
CA THR A 11 -19.34 22.37 28.95
C THR A 11 -18.86 21.14 29.75
N SER A 12 -19.68 20.66 30.69
CA SER A 12 -19.36 19.53 31.57
C SER A 12 -19.13 18.21 30.83
N GLN A 13 -19.77 18.01 29.67
CA GLN A 13 -19.53 16.87 28.77
C GLN A 13 -19.50 17.35 27.32
N ASN A 14 -18.54 16.83 26.55
CA ASN A 14 -18.34 17.20 25.17
C ASN A 14 -18.01 15.99 24.31
N PHE A 15 -18.62 15.94 23.14
CA PHE A 15 -18.27 15.01 22.07
C PHE A 15 -17.68 15.79 20.89
N TYR A 16 -16.59 15.27 20.35
CA TYR A 16 -15.88 15.82 19.21
C TYR A 16 -15.72 14.73 18.16
N ASN A 17 -15.91 15.08 16.89
CA ASN A 17 -15.76 14.17 15.76
C ASN A 17 -14.81 14.82 14.73
N ILE A 18 -13.83 14.05 14.26
CA ILE A 18 -12.87 14.46 13.25
C ILE A 18 -12.70 13.30 12.28
N VAL A 19 -12.75 13.61 10.98
CA VAL A 19 -12.40 12.67 9.92
C VAL A 19 -11.02 13.04 9.38
N ASP A 20 -10.06 12.14 9.54
CA ASP A 20 -8.73 12.28 8.98
C ASP A 20 -8.72 11.83 7.50
N LYS A 21 -8.90 12.79 6.60
CA LYS A 21 -8.87 12.53 5.15
C LYS A 21 -7.45 12.30 4.60
N SER A 22 -6.41 12.63 5.36
CA SER A 22 -5.02 12.47 4.88
C SER A 22 -4.65 11.00 4.69
N ILE A 23 -5.33 10.08 5.38
CA ILE A 23 -5.21 8.64 5.21
C ILE A 23 -5.48 8.23 3.75
N LEU A 24 -6.43 8.89 3.07
CA LEU A 24 -6.86 8.52 1.71
C LEU A 24 -5.77 8.73 0.65
N ILE A 25 -4.80 9.60 0.94
CA ILE A 25 -3.68 9.94 0.05
C ILE A 25 -2.34 9.48 0.61
N THR A 26 -2.32 8.92 1.82
CA THR A 26 -1.10 8.41 2.44
C THR A 26 -0.83 7.00 1.93
N ASN A 27 0.37 6.75 1.44
CA ASN A 27 0.80 5.39 1.14
C ASN A 27 0.93 4.60 2.47
N LEU A 28 0.00 3.67 2.70
CA LEU A 28 -0.05 2.82 3.89
C LEU A 28 0.65 1.46 3.68
N SER A 29 1.30 1.23 2.53
CA SER A 29 1.94 -0.04 2.23
C SER A 29 2.96 -0.40 3.32
N GLY A 30 2.77 -1.56 3.96
CA GLY A 30 3.60 -2.04 5.07
C GLY A 30 3.27 -1.47 6.45
N ARG A 31 2.28 -0.57 6.60
CA ARG A 31 1.80 -0.09 7.90
C ARG A 31 0.48 -0.76 8.29
N ASN A 32 0.50 -1.49 9.40
CA ASN A 32 -0.68 -2.22 9.91
C ASN A 32 -1.39 -1.47 11.05
N ALA A 33 -0.96 -0.25 11.39
CA ALA A 33 -1.58 0.55 12.43
C ALA A 33 -1.35 2.05 12.24
N LEU A 34 -2.33 2.83 12.66
CA LEU A 34 -2.26 4.27 12.83
C LEU A 34 -2.32 4.62 14.32
N TYR A 35 -1.66 5.71 14.69
CA TYR A 35 -1.56 6.16 16.08
C TYR A 35 -2.03 7.60 16.19
N TYR A 36 -3.00 7.83 17.06
CA TYR A 36 -3.58 9.14 17.31
C TYR A 36 -3.47 9.50 18.78
N ARG A 37 -3.28 10.78 19.08
CA ARG A 37 -3.43 11.33 20.44
C ARG A 37 -3.99 12.74 20.34
N LEU A 38 -4.75 13.16 21.34
CA LEU A 38 -5.23 14.52 21.42
C LEU A 38 -4.23 15.38 22.19
N LYS A 39 -3.97 16.58 21.68
CA LYS A 39 -3.31 17.65 22.42
C LYS A 39 -4.39 18.62 22.91
N ILE A 40 -4.52 18.75 24.22
CA ILE A 40 -5.49 19.64 24.87
C ILE A 40 -4.71 20.81 25.45
N SER A 41 -5.00 22.02 25.02
CA SER A 41 -4.34 23.24 25.50
C SER A 41 -5.36 24.16 26.19
N ASP A 42 -4.95 24.82 27.27
CA ASP A 42 -5.72 25.86 27.93
C ASP A 42 -5.37 27.27 27.41
N LYS A 43 -6.11 28.28 27.88
CA LYS A 43 -5.87 29.69 27.53
C LYS A 43 -4.54 30.24 28.04
N ALA A 44 -3.96 29.61 29.06
CA ALA A 44 -2.67 29.97 29.63
C ALA A 44 -1.49 29.31 28.88
N GLY A 45 -1.77 28.58 27.79
CA GLY A 45 -0.75 27.90 26.98
C GLY A 45 -0.26 26.58 27.56
N ARG A 46 -0.81 26.12 28.69
CA ARG A 46 -0.51 24.80 29.26
C ARG A 46 -1.20 23.75 28.42
N TYR A 47 -0.54 22.61 28.22
CA TYR A 47 -1.12 21.52 27.43
C TYR A 47 -0.91 20.15 28.07
N LYS A 48 -1.82 19.24 27.76
CA LYS A 48 -1.77 17.82 28.14
C LYS A 48 -2.06 16.97 26.90
N TYR A 49 -1.45 15.78 26.85
CA TYR A 49 -1.80 14.76 25.88
C TYR A 49 -2.70 13.70 26.50
N THR A 50 -3.61 13.14 25.70
CA THR A 50 -4.26 11.87 26.04
C THR A 50 -3.28 10.71 25.87
N GLU A 51 -3.69 9.53 26.32
CA GLU A 51 -3.08 8.29 25.87
C GLU A 51 -3.16 8.16 24.34
N VAL A 52 -2.26 7.34 23.78
CA VAL A 52 -2.20 7.08 22.34
C VAL A 52 -3.25 6.03 22.00
N ALA A 53 -4.21 6.43 21.17
CA ALA A 53 -5.15 5.52 20.54
C ALA A 53 -4.47 4.84 19.34
N LYS A 54 -4.46 3.51 19.35
CA LYS A 54 -3.99 2.68 18.22
C LYS A 54 -5.19 2.20 17.42
N ILE A 55 -5.18 2.50 16.13
CA ILE A 55 -6.14 1.96 15.16
C ILE A 55 -5.39 0.91 14.35
N SER A 56 -5.74 -0.36 14.54
CA SER A 56 -5.21 -1.43 13.70
C SER A 56 -5.85 -1.34 12.32
N LEU A 57 -5.04 -1.12 11.30
CA LEU A 57 -5.45 -1.30 9.92
C LEU A 57 -5.45 -2.82 9.69
N GLY A 58 -6.56 -3.38 9.24
CA GLY A 58 -6.62 -4.79 8.89
C GLY A 58 -5.42 -5.15 8.02
N LYS A 59 -4.76 -6.27 8.32
CA LYS A 59 -3.61 -6.76 7.58
C LYS A 59 -3.95 -6.73 6.08
N THR A 60 -3.38 -5.80 5.34
CA THR A 60 -3.08 -6.00 3.93
C THR A 60 -1.77 -6.78 3.91
N SER A 61 -1.78 -8.02 4.39
CA SER A 61 -0.83 -8.96 3.84
C SER A 61 -1.22 -9.03 2.37
N THR A 62 -0.43 -8.43 1.50
CA THR A 62 -0.54 -8.74 0.09
C THR A 62 -0.28 -10.23 0.02
N ASP A 63 -1.34 -11.02 -0.18
CA ASP A 63 -1.21 -12.47 -0.34
C ASP A 63 -0.47 -12.80 -1.65
N VAL A 64 -0.23 -11.77 -2.47
CA VAL A 64 0.56 -11.81 -3.68
C VAL A 64 2.05 -11.62 -3.39
N ILE A 65 2.85 -12.66 -3.64
CA ILE A 65 4.32 -12.63 -3.60
C ILE A 65 4.84 -12.70 -5.04
N ILE A 66 5.71 -11.76 -5.41
CA ILE A 66 6.31 -11.67 -6.74
C ILE A 66 7.83 -11.80 -6.63
N GLY A 67 8.42 -12.74 -7.36
CA GLY A 67 9.87 -12.94 -7.37
C GLY A 67 10.30 -14.03 -8.35
N PRO A 68 11.60 -14.23 -8.60
CA PRO A 68 12.71 -13.57 -7.93
C PRO A 68 12.87 -12.10 -8.36
N ASN A 69 13.57 -11.32 -7.53
CA ASN A 69 13.98 -9.97 -7.86
C ASN A 69 15.43 -9.78 -7.35
N PRO A 70 16.45 -9.73 -8.22
CA PRO A 70 16.35 -9.64 -9.68
C PRO A 70 15.87 -10.93 -10.36
N PHE A 71 15.28 -10.81 -11.55
CA PHE A 71 14.87 -11.95 -12.39
C PHE A 71 15.69 -11.99 -13.70
N VAL A 72 15.79 -13.17 -14.30
CA VAL A 72 16.46 -13.39 -15.59
C VAL A 72 15.45 -13.86 -16.63
N ASP A 73 14.95 -15.10 -16.50
CA ASP A 73 14.09 -15.72 -17.53
C ASP A 73 12.60 -15.67 -17.24
N TYR A 74 12.23 -15.69 -15.96
CA TYR A 74 10.83 -15.76 -15.54
C TYR A 74 10.62 -15.00 -14.23
N ILE A 75 9.37 -14.63 -13.99
CA ILE A 75 8.91 -14.23 -12.67
C ILE A 75 7.87 -15.24 -12.18
N SER A 76 7.88 -15.49 -10.89
CA SER A 76 6.85 -16.22 -10.19
C SER A 76 5.91 -15.25 -9.47
N VAL A 77 4.61 -15.50 -9.57
CA VAL A 77 3.55 -14.78 -8.87
C VAL A 77 2.77 -15.81 -8.07
N TYR A 78 2.94 -15.80 -6.75
CA TYR A 78 2.16 -16.63 -5.83
C TYR A 78 1.05 -15.79 -5.23
N SER A 79 -0.17 -16.34 -5.17
CA SER A 79 -1.34 -15.68 -4.58
C SER A 79 -2.24 -16.74 -3.95
N SER A 80 -2.86 -16.42 -2.81
CA SER A 80 -3.94 -17.24 -2.21
C SER A 80 -5.24 -17.13 -3.04
N ASP A 81 -5.42 -16.00 -3.71
CA ASP A 81 -6.57 -15.67 -4.56
C ASP A 81 -6.28 -15.90 -6.04
N ALA A 82 -7.33 -16.16 -6.82
CA ALA A 82 -7.22 -16.36 -8.26
C ALA A 82 -6.62 -15.13 -8.96
N ILE A 83 -5.54 -15.34 -9.72
CA ILE A 83 -4.91 -14.31 -10.54
C ILE A 83 -5.72 -14.14 -11.82
N LEU A 84 -6.21 -12.92 -12.06
CA LEU A 84 -7.03 -12.58 -13.23
C LEU A 84 -6.21 -12.00 -14.37
N LEU A 85 -5.22 -11.17 -14.05
CA LEU A 85 -4.41 -10.47 -15.04
C LEU A 85 -3.05 -10.10 -14.44
N VAL A 86 -1.99 -10.29 -15.22
CA VAL A 86 -0.65 -9.77 -14.92
C VAL A 86 -0.18 -8.90 -16.07
N ASN A 87 0.16 -7.66 -15.75
CA ASN A 87 0.73 -6.70 -16.67
C ASN A 87 2.12 -6.30 -16.22
N ILE A 88 3.04 -6.16 -17.16
CA ILE A 88 4.40 -5.73 -16.91
C ILE A 88 4.65 -4.50 -17.76
N PHE A 89 5.16 -3.45 -17.12
CA PHE A 89 5.45 -2.16 -17.73
C PHE A 89 6.93 -1.86 -17.56
N ASP A 90 7.53 -1.19 -18.55
CA ASP A 90 8.85 -0.59 -18.37
C ASP A 90 8.76 0.69 -17.49
N ILE A 91 9.91 1.29 -17.17
CA ILE A 91 9.96 2.51 -16.35
C ILE A 91 9.25 3.73 -16.98
N SER A 92 9.04 3.72 -18.30
CA SER A 92 8.32 4.78 -19.00
C SER A 92 6.80 4.59 -18.94
N GLY A 93 6.33 3.48 -18.36
CA GLY A 93 4.92 3.11 -18.28
C GLY A 93 4.41 2.39 -19.52
N LYS A 94 5.28 2.03 -20.47
CA LYS A 94 4.89 1.26 -21.66
C LYS A 94 4.64 -0.19 -21.26
N LEU A 95 3.49 -0.73 -21.68
CA LEU A 95 3.16 -2.14 -21.50
C LEU A 95 4.10 -3.01 -22.34
N VAL A 96 4.87 -3.88 -21.68
CA VAL A 96 5.83 -4.79 -22.34
C VAL A 96 5.33 -6.22 -22.39
N TYR A 97 4.49 -6.63 -21.42
CA TYR A 97 3.93 -7.97 -21.36
C TYR A 97 2.57 -7.97 -20.66
N SER A 98 1.65 -8.82 -21.09
CA SER A 98 0.33 -8.99 -20.50
C SER A 98 -0.12 -10.44 -20.65
N THR A 99 -0.58 -11.05 -19.56
CA THR A 99 -1.12 -12.40 -19.57
C THR A 99 -2.25 -12.56 -18.56
N THR A 100 -3.26 -13.36 -18.92
CA THR A 100 -4.28 -13.89 -18.00
C THR A 100 -4.02 -15.34 -17.62
N ASN A 101 -3.03 -15.98 -18.24
CA ASN A 101 -2.74 -17.41 -18.08
C ASN A 101 -1.44 -17.59 -17.32
N VAL A 102 -1.55 -17.78 -16.00
CA VAL A 102 -0.40 -18.05 -15.12
C VAL A 102 -0.31 -19.55 -14.88
N VAL A 103 0.66 -20.22 -15.52
CA VAL A 103 0.85 -21.67 -15.42
C VAL A 103 1.88 -21.97 -14.34
N GLY A 104 1.50 -22.75 -13.32
CA GLY A 104 2.41 -23.17 -12.25
C GLY A 104 3.04 -22.00 -11.49
N ASN A 105 2.31 -20.88 -11.36
CA ASN A 105 2.75 -19.62 -10.76
C ASN A 105 3.91 -18.93 -11.48
N LYS A 106 4.33 -19.40 -12.65
CA LYS A 106 5.42 -18.81 -13.43
C LYS A 106 4.90 -18.07 -14.65
N ILE A 107 5.56 -16.97 -14.95
CA ILE A 107 5.34 -16.16 -16.14
C ILE A 107 6.64 -16.14 -16.91
N PHE A 108 6.63 -16.80 -18.06
CA PHE A 108 7.71 -16.78 -19.02
C PHE A 108 7.47 -15.66 -20.01
N PHE A 109 8.53 -14.98 -20.41
CA PHE A 109 8.44 -13.90 -21.38
C PHE A 109 8.61 -14.47 -22.78
N ASP A 110 7.58 -14.36 -23.61
CA ASP A 110 7.58 -14.84 -25.00
C ASP A 110 8.59 -14.07 -25.88
N LYS A 111 9.03 -12.89 -25.41
CA LYS A 111 9.97 -12.01 -26.09
C LYS A 111 11.09 -11.61 -25.14
N ILE A 112 12.30 -11.51 -25.69
CA ILE A 112 13.44 -10.96 -24.96
C ILE A 112 13.14 -9.48 -24.66
N ILE A 113 13.03 -9.18 -23.37
CA ILE A 113 12.93 -7.80 -22.87
C ILE A 113 14.32 -7.34 -22.39
N PRO A 114 14.73 -6.07 -22.61
CA PRO A 114 16.04 -5.57 -22.18
C PRO A 114 16.26 -5.66 -20.66
N THR A 115 17.51 -5.71 -20.21
CA THR A 115 17.81 -5.53 -18.79
C THR A 115 17.37 -4.15 -18.30
N GLY A 116 16.79 -4.07 -17.12
CA GLY A 116 16.26 -2.82 -16.60
C GLY A 116 15.24 -3.01 -15.49
N THR A 117 14.67 -1.91 -15.05
CA THR A 117 13.62 -1.92 -14.02
C THR A 117 12.25 -2.03 -14.68
N TYR A 118 11.38 -2.83 -14.07
CA TYR A 118 10.02 -3.06 -14.53
C TYR A 118 9.02 -2.92 -13.38
N ILE A 119 7.80 -2.57 -13.73
CA ILE A 119 6.65 -2.53 -12.82
C ILE A 119 5.72 -3.68 -13.19
N VAL A 120 5.49 -4.59 -12.24
CA VAL A 120 4.51 -5.68 -12.38
C VAL A 120 3.25 -5.28 -11.65
N LYS A 121 2.12 -5.33 -12.34
CA LYS A 121 0.79 -5.16 -11.79
C LYS A 121 0.06 -6.48 -11.88
N VAL A 122 -0.25 -7.07 -10.73
CA VAL A 122 -1.03 -8.30 -10.59
C VAL A 122 -2.41 -7.94 -10.10
N GLN A 123 -3.43 -8.34 -10.85
CA GLN A 123 -4.83 -8.24 -10.45
C GLN A 123 -5.32 -9.62 -10.06
N THR A 124 -5.79 -9.76 -8.82
CA THR A 124 -6.48 -10.94 -8.30
C THR A 124 -7.99 -10.70 -8.27
N SER A 125 -8.76 -11.69 -7.82
CA SER A 125 -10.21 -11.53 -7.57
C SER A 125 -10.54 -10.54 -6.45
N LYS A 126 -9.59 -10.24 -5.55
CA LYS A 126 -9.81 -9.35 -4.40
C LYS A 126 -9.07 -8.02 -4.49
N GLU A 127 -7.85 -8.02 -5.01
CA GLU A 127 -6.98 -6.84 -4.94
C GLU A 127 -6.09 -6.67 -6.18
N VAL A 128 -5.43 -5.51 -6.25
CA VAL A 128 -4.43 -5.21 -7.26
C VAL A 128 -3.13 -4.86 -6.55
N VAL A 129 -2.09 -5.65 -6.81
CA VAL A 129 -0.76 -5.48 -6.23
C VAL A 129 0.20 -4.99 -7.30
N ILE A 130 1.00 -3.98 -6.96
CA ILE A 130 2.02 -3.42 -7.84
C ILE A 130 3.39 -3.61 -7.18
N ALA A 131 4.32 -4.21 -7.90
CA ALA A 131 5.70 -4.41 -7.44
C ALA A 131 6.71 -3.91 -8.47
N ARG A 132 7.83 -3.41 -7.98
CA ARG A 132 8.98 -3.06 -8.81
C ARG A 132 10.00 -4.20 -8.79
N ILE A 133 10.43 -4.63 -9.97
CA ILE A 133 11.40 -5.71 -10.15
C ILE A 133 12.54 -5.30 -11.08
N LEU A 134 13.71 -5.91 -10.92
CA LEU A 134 14.90 -5.68 -11.72
C LEU A 134 15.16 -6.89 -12.62
N LYS A 135 15.29 -6.68 -13.93
CA LYS A 135 15.80 -7.68 -14.86
C LYS A 135 17.32 -7.63 -14.91
N ALA A 136 17.95 -8.76 -14.62
CA ALA A 136 19.39 -8.98 -14.78
C ALA A 136 19.70 -9.67 -16.13
N ASN A 137 20.99 -9.70 -16.48
CA ASN A 137 21.50 -10.46 -17.62
C ASN A 137 21.41 -11.96 -17.38
#